data_AF-A0A0E3KXX6-F1
#
_entry.id   AF-A0A0E3KXX6-F1
#
_cell.length_a   1.000
_cell.length_b   1.000
_cell.length_c   1.000
_cell.angle_alpha   90.00
_cell.angle_beta   90.00
_cell.angle_gamma   90.00
#
_symmetry.space_group_name_H-M   'P 1'
#
loop_
_entity.id
_entity.type
_entity.pdbx_description
1 polymer ?
#
loop_
_entity_poly.entity_id
_entity_poly.type
_entity_poly.pdbx_seq_one_letter_code
_entity_poly.pdbx_strand_id
1 'polypeptide(L)'
;MLTVETSDIKGITSFTTYDGGELNECKLKDYNLIITKYGDFVPQYGNPGVRTKQLKVLSFHKNGEIKSISLEQQTEVSTSIGIFPAELVTFFEDGSINSLFPLNGQISGFWSEEEEGALAQKYDFSFPFGNFSAKIIGLRFYPDGKVRSLILWPTERITIDTPAGKIPVRTGFKLFEDDSIESVEPAVPVPVETPIGLINAYDANALGIDADKNSLSFGINGRLTSLATFDIIMARKSNGEKKVIFPKLKPGLMEEYERVPIKLLFGDDTVTIDDGMKVTNYRISESMFKITGGDYKEATTCGDCSKCKGCM
;
A
#
# COMPACT_ATOMS: atom_id res chain seq x y z
N MET A 1 -11.85 -29.46 -6.69
CA MET A 1 -10.52 -29.85 -7.19
C MET A 1 -10.34 -29.20 -8.55
N LEU A 2 -9.66 -28.06 -8.57
CA LEU A 2 -9.19 -27.41 -9.78
C LEU A 2 -7.68 -27.36 -9.59
N THR A 3 -6.99 -28.38 -10.07
CA THR A 3 -5.54 -28.39 -10.20
C THR A 3 -5.26 -27.72 -11.53
N VAL A 4 -4.61 -26.57 -11.53
CA VAL A 4 -4.00 -26.07 -12.77
C VAL A 4 -2.85 -27.03 -13.08
N GLU A 5 -3.04 -27.87 -14.09
CA GLU A 5 -2.01 -28.75 -14.62
C GLU A 5 -0.83 -27.91 -15.13
N THR A 6 0.22 -27.80 -14.33
CA THR A 6 1.51 -27.22 -14.76
C THR A 6 2.16 -28.01 -15.90
N SER A 7 1.65 -29.21 -16.20
CA SER A 7 1.97 -30.05 -17.36
C SER A 7 1.69 -29.39 -18.71
N ASP A 8 0.81 -28.39 -18.79
CA ASP A 8 0.36 -27.80 -20.05
C ASP A 8 1.05 -26.47 -20.41
N ILE A 9 1.99 -25.98 -19.59
CA ILE A 9 2.70 -24.72 -19.84
C ILE A 9 3.78 -24.92 -20.90
N LYS A 10 3.61 -24.27 -22.04
CA LYS A 10 4.49 -24.40 -23.22
C LYS A 10 5.57 -23.33 -23.22
N GLY A 11 6.74 -23.69 -23.74
CA GLY A 11 7.79 -22.72 -24.05
C GLY A 11 8.53 -22.16 -22.84
N ILE A 12 8.71 -22.93 -21.76
CA ILE A 12 9.53 -22.47 -20.63
C ILE A 12 10.99 -22.28 -21.08
N THR A 13 11.50 -21.06 -20.98
CA THR A 13 12.90 -20.73 -21.35
C THR A 13 13.83 -20.61 -20.16
N SER A 14 13.29 -20.27 -18.99
CA SER A 14 14.02 -20.22 -17.73
C SER A 14 13.04 -20.36 -16.58
N PHE A 15 13.47 -20.94 -15.46
CA PHE A 15 12.66 -21.07 -14.27
C PHE A 15 13.51 -21.08 -12.99
N THR A 16 12.84 -20.92 -11.86
CA THR A 16 13.40 -21.17 -10.52
C THR A 16 12.48 -22.09 -9.75
N THR A 17 13.01 -22.77 -8.75
CA THR A 17 12.26 -23.66 -7.86
C THR A 17 12.26 -23.17 -6.42
N TYR A 18 11.35 -23.69 -5.62
CA TYR A 18 11.48 -23.69 -4.17
C TYR A 18 12.54 -24.71 -3.72
N ASP A 19 12.88 -24.69 -2.44
CA ASP A 19 13.86 -25.63 -1.85
C ASP A 19 13.46 -27.10 -2.01
N GLY A 20 12.15 -27.39 -2.10
CA GLY A 20 11.60 -28.73 -2.34
C GLY A 20 11.63 -29.16 -3.81
N GLY A 21 12.09 -28.30 -4.72
CA GLY A 21 12.17 -28.56 -6.16
C GLY A 21 10.90 -28.20 -6.95
N GLU A 22 9.83 -27.77 -6.28
CA GLU A 22 8.59 -27.34 -6.93
C GLU A 22 8.84 -26.05 -7.75
N LEU A 23 8.17 -25.94 -8.89
CA LEU A 23 8.27 -24.75 -9.74
C LEU A 23 7.82 -23.52 -8.96
N ASN A 24 8.68 -22.51 -8.90
CA ASN A 24 8.38 -21.25 -8.22
C ASN A 24 7.99 -20.19 -9.24
N GLU A 25 8.79 -20.00 -10.29
CA GLU A 25 8.58 -18.93 -11.26
C GLU A 25 9.19 -19.29 -12.62
N CYS A 26 8.62 -18.84 -13.74
CA CYS A 26 9.13 -19.13 -15.08
C CYS A 26 8.96 -17.99 -16.10
N LYS A 27 9.74 -18.05 -17.19
CA LYS A 27 9.61 -17.24 -18.41
C LYS A 27 9.14 -18.10 -19.56
N LEU A 28 8.37 -17.51 -20.47
CA LEU A 28 7.76 -18.21 -21.61
C LEU A 28 8.24 -17.61 -22.94
N LYS A 29 8.43 -18.45 -23.95
CA LYS A 29 8.63 -18.03 -25.36
C LYS A 29 7.41 -18.28 -26.25
N ASP A 30 6.51 -19.17 -25.81
CA ASP A 30 5.37 -19.62 -26.59
C ASP A 30 4.06 -19.11 -25.96
N TYR A 31 3.03 -18.97 -26.80
CA TYR A 31 1.69 -18.59 -26.36
C TYR A 31 1.09 -19.61 -25.40
N ASN A 32 0.46 -19.12 -24.32
CA ASN A 32 -0.29 -19.91 -23.36
C ASN A 32 -1.60 -19.18 -23.03
N LEU A 33 -2.68 -19.94 -22.82
CA LEU A 33 -3.98 -19.41 -22.41
C LEU A 33 -4.37 -20.02 -21.06
N ILE A 34 -4.63 -19.17 -20.08
CA ILE A 34 -5.02 -19.57 -18.72
C ILE A 34 -6.45 -19.10 -18.51
N ILE A 35 -7.38 -20.05 -18.47
CA ILE A 35 -8.81 -19.79 -18.29
C ILE A 35 -9.10 -19.72 -16.80
N THR A 36 -9.70 -18.61 -16.35
CA THR A 36 -10.10 -18.42 -14.94
C THR A 36 -11.53 -17.91 -14.86
N LYS A 37 -12.15 -17.98 -13.68
CA LYS A 37 -13.47 -17.36 -13.43
C LYS A 37 -13.45 -15.83 -13.54
N TYR A 38 -12.26 -15.21 -13.57
CA TYR A 38 -12.07 -13.77 -13.63
C TYR A 38 -11.82 -13.27 -15.05
N GLY A 39 -11.51 -14.17 -15.98
CA GLY A 39 -11.17 -13.88 -17.37
C GLY A 39 -10.19 -14.88 -17.97
N ASP A 40 -9.98 -14.71 -19.26
CA ASP A 40 -9.04 -15.49 -20.07
C ASP A 40 -7.71 -14.74 -20.15
N PHE A 41 -6.67 -15.32 -19.56
CA PHE A 41 -5.38 -14.65 -19.37
C PHE A 41 -4.30 -15.23 -20.27
N VAL A 42 -3.66 -14.34 -21.03
CA VAL A 42 -2.48 -14.66 -21.85
C VAL A 42 -1.26 -14.09 -21.14
N PRO A 43 -0.39 -14.93 -20.55
CA PRO A 43 0.85 -14.48 -19.93
C PRO A 43 1.80 -13.93 -20.99
N GLN A 44 2.70 -13.02 -20.59
CA GLN A 44 3.75 -12.50 -21.48
C GLN A 44 4.60 -13.62 -22.08
N TYR A 45 5.00 -13.47 -23.34
CA TYR A 45 5.90 -14.43 -23.98
C TYR A 45 6.82 -13.75 -24.99
N GLY A 46 7.98 -14.36 -25.23
CA GLY A 46 8.96 -13.84 -26.18
C GLY A 46 9.86 -12.77 -25.57
N ASN A 47 10.18 -11.74 -26.36
CA ASN A 47 11.15 -10.71 -25.97
C ASN A 47 10.46 -9.46 -25.40
N PRO A 48 10.72 -9.09 -24.14
CA PRO A 48 10.13 -7.90 -23.53
C PRO A 48 10.64 -6.61 -24.18
N GLY A 49 9.75 -5.64 -24.37
CA GLY A 49 10.10 -4.28 -24.78
C GLY A 49 10.70 -3.44 -23.63
N VAL A 50 10.98 -2.17 -23.90
CA VAL A 50 11.61 -1.24 -22.93
C VAL A 50 10.76 -1.01 -21.67
N ARG A 51 9.42 -0.95 -21.84
CA ARG A 51 8.46 -0.82 -20.73
C ARG A 51 8.21 -2.13 -19.99
N THR A 52 8.33 -3.26 -20.68
CA THR A 52 7.95 -4.57 -20.14
C THR A 52 8.99 -5.06 -19.14
N LYS A 53 8.55 -5.42 -17.94
CA LYS A 53 9.43 -6.01 -16.93
C LYS A 53 10.10 -7.25 -17.48
N GLN A 54 11.43 -7.29 -17.52
CA GLN A 54 12.19 -8.51 -17.85
C GLN A 54 12.16 -9.56 -16.72
N LEU A 55 11.10 -9.56 -15.92
CA LEU A 55 10.90 -10.43 -14.77
C LEU A 55 10.23 -11.74 -15.20
N LYS A 56 9.91 -12.56 -14.21
CA LYS A 56 9.30 -13.88 -14.41
C LYS A 56 7.81 -13.69 -14.63
N VAL A 57 7.31 -14.32 -15.69
CA VAL A 57 5.97 -14.06 -16.25
C VAL A 57 4.89 -14.76 -15.41
N LEU A 58 5.16 -16.01 -15.05
CA LEU A 58 4.31 -16.79 -14.16
C LEU A 58 5.06 -17.05 -12.85
N SER A 59 4.34 -16.96 -11.75
CA SER A 59 4.77 -17.49 -10.45
C SER A 59 3.73 -18.46 -9.91
N PHE A 60 4.17 -19.36 -9.05
CA PHE A 60 3.37 -20.43 -8.48
C PHE A 60 3.54 -20.45 -6.96
N HIS A 61 2.50 -20.86 -6.26
CA HIS A 61 2.57 -21.24 -4.86
C HIS A 61 3.26 -22.61 -4.73
N LYS A 62 3.66 -22.98 -3.50
CA LYS A 62 4.32 -24.28 -3.27
C LYS A 62 3.44 -25.48 -3.62
N ASN A 63 2.12 -25.31 -3.57
CA ASN A 63 1.15 -26.34 -3.98
C ASN A 63 1.02 -26.48 -5.51
N GLY A 64 1.73 -25.66 -6.30
CA GLY A 64 1.69 -25.68 -7.77
C GLY A 64 0.62 -24.76 -8.37
N GLU A 65 -0.27 -24.19 -7.57
CA GLU A 65 -1.28 -23.25 -8.07
C GLU A 65 -0.65 -21.93 -8.51
N ILE A 66 -1.24 -21.29 -9.52
CA ILE A 66 -0.73 -20.01 -10.03
C ILE A 66 -0.84 -18.95 -8.93
N LYS A 67 0.27 -18.25 -8.70
CA LYS A 67 0.38 -17.13 -7.76
C LYS A 67 0.31 -15.78 -8.46
N SER A 68 0.87 -15.65 -9.66
CA SER A 68 0.77 -14.41 -10.45
C SER A 68 0.93 -14.64 -11.94
N ILE A 69 0.31 -13.77 -12.72
CA ILE A 69 0.41 -13.71 -14.18
C ILE A 69 0.72 -12.28 -14.60
N SER A 70 1.89 -12.06 -15.19
CA SER A 70 2.17 -10.83 -15.97
C SER A 70 1.57 -11.01 -17.36
N LEU A 71 0.59 -10.17 -17.71
CA LEU A 71 -0.22 -10.33 -18.92
C LEU A 71 0.47 -9.71 -20.14
N GLU A 72 0.36 -10.38 -21.29
CA GLU A 72 0.93 -9.93 -22.56
C GLU A 72 0.35 -8.59 -23.01
N GLN A 73 -0.95 -8.42 -22.79
CA GLN A 73 -1.68 -7.18 -23.02
C GLN A 73 -2.52 -6.85 -21.80
N GLN A 74 -2.96 -5.60 -21.72
CA GLN A 74 -3.94 -5.21 -20.73
C GLN A 74 -5.26 -5.96 -21.01
N THR A 75 -5.71 -6.76 -20.06
CA THR A 75 -6.87 -7.64 -20.20
C THR A 75 -7.92 -7.31 -19.15
N GLU A 76 -9.20 -7.38 -19.52
CA GLU A 76 -10.32 -7.18 -18.59
C GLU A 76 -10.38 -8.29 -17.54
N VAL A 77 -10.56 -7.89 -16.29
CA VAL A 77 -10.69 -8.76 -15.12
C VAL A 77 -12.03 -8.47 -14.46
N SER A 78 -12.90 -9.48 -14.42
CA SER A 78 -14.21 -9.38 -13.76
C SER A 78 -14.04 -9.49 -12.25
N THR A 79 -14.46 -8.50 -11.47
CA THR A 79 -14.36 -8.49 -9.99
C THR A 79 -15.72 -8.23 -9.33
N SER A 80 -15.78 -8.33 -8.01
CA SER A 80 -16.98 -8.04 -7.20
C SER A 80 -17.45 -6.58 -7.31
N ILE A 81 -16.53 -5.66 -7.63
CA ILE A 81 -16.80 -4.22 -7.71
C ILE A 81 -16.74 -3.67 -9.14
N GLY A 82 -16.72 -4.54 -10.15
CA GLY A 82 -16.74 -4.15 -11.56
C GLY A 82 -15.68 -4.86 -12.40
N ILE A 83 -15.59 -4.46 -13.67
CA ILE A 83 -14.60 -4.97 -14.61
C ILE A 83 -13.47 -3.97 -14.70
N PHE A 84 -12.24 -4.43 -14.45
CA PHE A 84 -11.05 -3.57 -14.50
C PHE A 84 -10.02 -4.16 -15.45
N PRO A 85 -9.36 -3.34 -16.28
CA PRO A 85 -8.20 -3.79 -17.01
C PRO A 85 -7.04 -4.11 -16.06
N ALA A 86 -6.21 -5.09 -16.41
CA ALA A 86 -4.99 -5.43 -15.69
C ALA A 86 -3.85 -5.83 -16.63
N GLU A 87 -2.61 -5.49 -16.25
CA GLU A 87 -1.38 -6.02 -16.83
C GLU A 87 -0.69 -7.03 -15.89
N LEU A 88 -1.13 -7.09 -14.63
CA LEU A 88 -0.70 -8.07 -13.63
C LEU A 88 -1.88 -8.47 -12.76
N VAL A 89 -2.05 -9.76 -12.58
CA VAL A 89 -2.99 -10.35 -11.63
C VAL A 89 -2.27 -11.32 -10.71
N THR A 90 -2.69 -11.37 -9.44
CA THR A 90 -2.17 -12.31 -8.44
C THR A 90 -3.31 -13.05 -7.76
N PHE A 91 -3.00 -14.23 -7.23
CA PHE A 91 -3.98 -15.15 -6.67
C PHE A 91 -3.55 -15.67 -5.30
N PHE A 92 -4.53 -16.03 -4.49
CA PHE A 92 -4.35 -16.86 -3.31
C PHE A 92 -4.14 -18.33 -3.70
N GLU A 93 -3.75 -19.17 -2.73
CA GLU A 93 -3.52 -20.60 -2.95
C GLU A 93 -4.78 -21.37 -3.37
N ASP A 94 -5.97 -20.83 -3.10
CA ASP A 94 -7.27 -21.40 -3.49
C ASP A 94 -7.74 -20.96 -4.89
N GLY A 95 -6.91 -20.18 -5.61
CA GLY A 95 -7.19 -19.65 -6.94
C GLY A 95 -8.13 -18.43 -6.94
N SER A 96 -8.55 -17.91 -5.78
CA SER A 96 -9.23 -16.62 -5.70
C SER A 96 -8.26 -15.48 -6.01
N ILE A 97 -8.77 -14.41 -6.62
CA ILE A 97 -7.97 -13.22 -6.95
C ILE A 97 -7.52 -12.54 -5.66
N ASN A 98 -6.23 -12.22 -5.58
CA ASN A 98 -5.64 -11.47 -4.47
C ASN A 98 -5.44 -10.02 -4.85
N SER A 99 -4.88 -9.75 -6.03
CA SER A 99 -4.66 -8.39 -6.50
C SER A 99 -4.77 -8.27 -8.01
N LEU A 100 -5.11 -7.08 -8.48
CA LEU A 100 -4.95 -6.68 -9.88
C LEU A 100 -4.26 -5.31 -9.96
N PHE A 101 -3.50 -5.11 -11.02
CA PHE A 101 -2.79 -3.87 -11.32
C PHE A 101 -3.09 -3.47 -12.77
N PRO A 102 -3.77 -2.33 -13.00
CA PRO A 102 -4.08 -1.87 -14.35
C PRO A 102 -2.86 -1.70 -15.24
N LEU A 103 -1.73 -1.33 -14.63
CA LEU A 103 -0.45 -1.19 -15.30
C LEU A 103 0.65 -1.92 -14.51
N ASN A 104 1.65 -2.44 -15.22
CA ASN A 104 2.77 -3.19 -14.65
C ASN A 104 4.10 -2.85 -15.35
N GLY A 105 4.27 -1.61 -15.81
CA GLY A 105 5.49 -1.14 -16.47
C GLY A 105 6.73 -1.17 -15.55
N GLN A 106 7.88 -1.40 -16.15
CA GLN A 106 9.19 -1.31 -15.50
C GLN A 106 9.66 0.14 -15.49
N ILE A 107 9.66 0.76 -14.31
CA ILE A 107 10.31 2.06 -14.16
C ILE A 107 11.83 1.87 -14.28
N SER A 108 12.47 2.65 -15.16
CA SER A 108 13.89 2.55 -15.50
C SER A 108 14.43 3.90 -16.01
N GLY A 109 15.71 3.97 -16.35
CA GLY A 109 16.29 5.16 -17.00
C GLY A 109 15.72 5.47 -18.39
N PHE A 110 14.92 4.58 -18.98
CA PHE A 110 14.27 4.74 -20.28
C PHE A 110 12.73 4.76 -20.19
N TRP A 111 12.16 4.62 -18.99
CA TRP A 111 10.72 4.65 -18.76
C TRP A 111 10.45 5.19 -17.36
N SER A 112 9.95 6.42 -17.27
CA SER A 112 9.75 7.12 -16.00
C SER A 112 8.39 6.84 -15.37
N GLU A 113 8.23 7.22 -14.10
CA GLU A 113 6.94 7.14 -13.41
C GLU A 113 5.90 8.07 -14.06
N GLU A 114 6.32 9.23 -14.56
CA GLU A 114 5.48 10.17 -15.28
C GLU A 114 4.97 9.57 -16.60
N GLU A 115 5.84 8.88 -17.35
CA GLU A 115 5.48 8.18 -18.59
C GLU A 115 4.47 7.06 -18.30
N GLU A 116 4.69 6.27 -17.24
CA GLU A 116 3.73 5.25 -16.81
C GLU A 116 2.40 5.87 -16.37
N GLY A 117 2.45 6.97 -15.61
CA GLY A 117 1.27 7.70 -15.13
C GLY A 117 0.44 8.33 -16.24
N ALA A 118 1.05 8.62 -17.40
CA ALA A 118 0.33 9.09 -18.59
C ALA A 118 -0.58 8.00 -19.19
N LEU A 119 -0.25 6.71 -19.01
CA LEU A 119 -1.07 5.58 -19.44
C LEU A 119 -2.20 5.25 -18.44
N ALA A 120 -2.05 5.66 -17.18
CA ALA A 120 -3.01 5.32 -16.13
C ALA A 120 -4.36 6.01 -16.37
N GLN A 121 -5.43 5.22 -16.34
CA GLN A 121 -6.81 5.66 -16.53
C GLN A 121 -7.49 5.93 -15.18
N LYS A 122 -8.50 6.80 -15.19
CA LYS A 122 -9.37 7.02 -14.04
C LYS A 122 -10.51 6.01 -14.06
N TYR A 123 -10.86 5.55 -12.86
CA TYR A 123 -12.03 4.69 -12.64
C TYR A 123 -12.91 5.31 -11.58
N ASP A 124 -14.22 5.09 -11.71
CA ASP A 124 -15.21 5.54 -10.76
C ASP A 124 -15.45 4.46 -9.71
N PHE A 125 -15.43 4.87 -8.44
CA PHE A 125 -15.62 3.99 -7.30
C PHE A 125 -16.76 4.49 -6.42
N SER A 126 -17.55 3.53 -5.93
CA SER A 126 -18.65 3.77 -5.00
C SER A 126 -18.49 2.86 -3.80
N PHE A 127 -18.16 3.46 -2.65
CA PHE A 127 -18.08 2.78 -1.36
C PHE A 127 -19.05 3.42 -0.35
N PRO A 128 -19.40 2.73 0.75
CA PRO A 128 -20.28 3.31 1.79
C PRO A 128 -19.77 4.64 2.38
N PHE A 129 -18.46 4.88 2.31
CA PHE A 129 -17.77 6.06 2.82
C PHE A 129 -17.47 7.14 1.77
N GLY A 130 -17.96 6.99 0.53
CA GLY A 130 -17.84 8.01 -0.50
C GLY A 130 -17.81 7.50 -1.93
N ASN A 131 -18.01 8.45 -2.85
CA ASN A 131 -17.88 8.25 -4.29
C ASN A 131 -16.74 9.11 -4.81
N PHE A 132 -15.85 8.54 -5.64
CA PHE A 132 -14.72 9.27 -6.19
C PHE A 132 -14.27 8.66 -7.52
N SER A 133 -13.55 9.47 -8.31
CA SER A 133 -12.94 9.06 -9.56
C SER A 133 -11.43 9.26 -9.47
N ALA A 134 -10.64 8.19 -9.61
CA ALA A 134 -9.19 8.24 -9.39
C ALA A 134 -8.43 7.25 -10.28
N LYS A 135 -7.17 7.58 -10.56
CA LYS A 135 -6.19 6.60 -11.06
C LYS A 135 -5.71 5.72 -9.89
N ILE A 136 -5.51 4.45 -10.16
CA ILE A 136 -5.03 3.48 -9.17
C ILE A 136 -3.75 2.79 -9.65
N ILE A 137 -2.91 2.41 -8.70
CA ILE A 137 -1.83 1.43 -8.91
C ILE A 137 -2.43 0.02 -8.91
N GLY A 138 -3.34 -0.26 -7.98
CA GLY A 138 -3.95 -1.59 -7.89
C GLY A 138 -5.07 -1.70 -6.87
N LEU A 139 -5.80 -2.81 -6.99
CA LEU A 139 -6.81 -3.27 -6.05
C LEU A 139 -6.36 -4.58 -5.43
N ARG A 140 -6.63 -4.75 -4.14
CA ARG A 140 -6.43 -6.02 -3.43
C ARG A 140 -7.74 -6.51 -2.85
N PHE A 141 -7.83 -7.82 -2.71
CA PHE A 141 -9.04 -8.51 -2.32
C PHE A 141 -8.78 -9.45 -1.14
N TYR A 142 -9.85 -9.77 -0.43
CA TYR A 142 -9.93 -10.93 0.43
C TYR A 142 -10.26 -12.18 -0.41
N PRO A 143 -10.02 -13.41 0.10
CA PRO A 143 -10.33 -14.63 -0.63
C PRO A 143 -11.81 -14.76 -1.04
N ASP A 144 -12.73 -14.15 -0.28
CA ASP A 144 -14.16 -14.10 -0.61
C ASP A 144 -14.49 -13.14 -1.77
N GLY A 145 -13.50 -12.38 -2.26
CA GLY A 145 -13.61 -11.45 -3.36
C GLY A 145 -13.99 -10.03 -2.94
N LYS A 146 -14.17 -9.72 -1.65
CA LYS A 146 -14.37 -8.34 -1.20
C LYS A 146 -13.10 -7.53 -1.32
N VAL A 147 -13.24 -6.21 -1.49
CA VAL A 147 -12.09 -5.31 -1.58
C VAL A 147 -11.42 -5.21 -0.22
N ARG A 148 -10.13 -5.51 -0.18
CA ARG A 148 -9.27 -5.31 0.98
C ARG A 148 -8.61 -3.95 0.97
N SER A 149 -8.11 -3.52 -0.17
CA SER A 149 -7.46 -2.21 -0.28
C SER A 149 -7.46 -1.68 -1.70
N LEU A 150 -7.41 -0.35 -1.80
CA LEU A 150 -7.26 0.39 -3.03
C LEU A 150 -6.02 1.27 -2.91
N ILE A 151 -5.10 1.13 -3.86
CA ILE A 151 -3.85 1.88 -3.91
C ILE A 151 -3.98 2.95 -5.00
N LEU A 152 -3.97 4.21 -4.60
CA LEU A 152 -4.04 5.38 -5.48
C LEU A 152 -2.72 5.57 -6.23
N TRP A 153 -2.83 6.16 -7.42
CA TRP A 153 -1.65 6.67 -8.12
C TRP A 153 -0.95 7.77 -7.27
N PRO A 154 0.39 7.91 -7.29
CA PRO A 154 1.10 8.77 -6.33
C PRO A 154 0.66 10.25 -6.32
N THR A 155 0.20 10.79 -7.44
CA THR A 155 -0.31 12.16 -7.57
C THR A 155 -1.82 12.30 -7.33
N GLU A 156 -2.56 11.19 -7.21
CA GLU A 156 -3.99 11.21 -6.97
C GLU A 156 -4.31 11.48 -5.50
N ARG A 157 -5.40 12.20 -5.28
CA ARG A 157 -5.93 12.53 -3.96
C ARG A 157 -7.43 12.37 -4.00
N ILE A 158 -7.97 11.69 -3.01
CA ILE A 158 -9.41 11.55 -2.82
C ILE A 158 -9.80 12.12 -1.47
N THR A 159 -11.10 12.29 -1.22
CA THR A 159 -11.61 12.66 0.09
C THR A 159 -12.72 11.70 0.45
N ILE A 160 -12.59 11.05 1.59
CA ILE A 160 -13.55 10.02 2.06
C ILE A 160 -14.00 10.31 3.49
N ASP A 161 -15.17 9.80 3.83
CA ASP A 161 -15.73 9.90 5.18
C ASP A 161 -15.16 8.77 6.05
N THR A 162 -14.44 9.13 7.10
CA THR A 162 -13.84 8.16 8.04
C THR A 162 -14.48 8.31 9.42
N PRO A 163 -14.25 7.36 10.35
CA PRO A 163 -14.69 7.54 11.74
C PRO A 163 -14.10 8.78 12.43
N ALA A 164 -12.96 9.29 11.97
CA ALA A 164 -12.36 10.54 12.45
C ALA A 164 -12.82 11.79 11.68
N GLY A 165 -13.88 11.67 10.86
CA GLY A 165 -14.40 12.72 10.01
C GLY A 165 -13.90 12.61 8.56
N LYS A 166 -14.09 13.68 7.80
CA LYS A 166 -13.79 13.71 6.37
C LYS A 166 -12.31 13.96 6.13
N ILE A 167 -11.61 13.00 5.52
CA ILE A 167 -10.14 13.01 5.40
C ILE A 167 -9.72 13.06 3.93
N PRO A 168 -8.81 13.98 3.55
CA PRO A 168 -8.12 13.90 2.28
C PRO A 168 -7.08 12.77 2.35
N VAL A 169 -7.12 11.83 1.42
CA VAL A 169 -6.31 10.61 1.41
C VAL A 169 -5.31 10.64 0.25
N ARG A 170 -4.07 10.25 0.54
CA ARG A 170 -3.03 9.90 -0.44
C ARG A 170 -2.73 8.41 -0.31
N THR A 171 -2.04 7.81 -1.28
CA THR A 171 -1.66 6.38 -1.29
C THR A 171 -2.82 5.40 -1.36
N GLY A 172 -3.87 5.54 -0.56
CA GLY A 172 -5.01 4.64 -0.55
C GLY A 172 -5.62 4.41 0.82
N PHE A 173 -6.40 3.34 0.90
CA PHE A 173 -7.05 2.90 2.12
C PHE A 173 -7.12 1.37 2.17
N LYS A 174 -7.30 0.85 3.38
CA LYS A 174 -7.59 -0.55 3.67
C LYS A 174 -8.94 -0.67 4.35
N LEU A 175 -9.68 -1.70 3.99
CA LEU A 175 -11.00 -2.04 4.51
C LEU A 175 -10.95 -3.34 5.30
N PHE A 176 -11.87 -3.48 6.25
CA PHE A 176 -12.26 -4.76 6.79
C PHE A 176 -13.19 -5.50 5.82
N GLU A 177 -13.45 -6.79 6.09
CA GLU A 177 -14.38 -7.61 5.30
C GLU A 177 -15.85 -7.15 5.36
N ASP A 178 -16.22 -6.19 6.23
CA ASP A 178 -17.56 -5.58 6.28
C ASP A 178 -17.64 -4.23 5.55
N ASP A 179 -16.62 -3.92 4.73
CA ASP A 179 -16.44 -2.67 3.98
C ASP A 179 -16.19 -1.43 4.85
N SER A 180 -16.06 -1.57 6.17
CA SER A 180 -15.65 -0.47 7.05
C SER A 180 -14.16 -0.16 6.90
N ILE A 181 -13.79 1.10 7.10
CA ILE A 181 -12.40 1.56 6.94
C ILE A 181 -11.54 1.02 8.09
N GLU A 182 -10.52 0.23 7.74
CA GLU A 182 -9.48 -0.20 8.66
C GLU A 182 -8.39 0.86 8.79
N SER A 183 -7.92 1.44 7.69
CA SER A 183 -6.91 2.49 7.74
C SER A 183 -6.86 3.35 6.48
N VAL A 184 -6.34 4.56 6.61
CA VAL A 184 -6.14 5.55 5.52
C VAL A 184 -4.81 6.27 5.71
N GLU A 185 -4.17 6.68 4.61
CA GLU A 185 -3.00 7.56 4.67
C GLU A 185 -3.43 9.00 4.37
N PRO A 186 -3.44 9.92 5.35
CA PRO A 186 -3.81 11.30 5.13
C PRO A 186 -2.88 11.98 4.12
N ALA A 187 -3.45 12.80 3.25
CA ALA A 187 -2.73 13.56 2.23
C ALA A 187 -1.90 14.72 2.80
N VAL A 188 -2.29 15.19 3.98
CA VAL A 188 -1.71 16.29 4.75
C VAL A 188 -1.88 15.97 6.23
N PRO A 189 -1.20 16.67 7.15
CA PRO A 189 -1.51 16.56 8.58
C PRO A 189 -2.97 16.90 8.86
N VAL A 190 -3.70 15.91 9.40
CA VAL A 190 -5.12 16.06 9.75
C VAL A 190 -5.27 15.98 11.27
N PRO A 191 -5.89 16.98 11.93
CA PRO A 191 -6.15 16.93 13.36
C PRO A 191 -7.22 15.86 13.66
N VAL A 192 -6.87 14.92 14.54
CA VAL A 192 -7.73 13.82 14.98
C VAL A 192 -7.92 13.91 16.49
N GLU A 193 -9.17 13.84 16.93
CA GLU A 193 -9.49 13.73 18.36
C GLU A 193 -9.04 12.36 18.87
N THR A 194 -8.18 12.35 19.89
CA THR A 194 -7.67 11.12 20.51
C THR A 194 -7.94 11.11 22.01
N PRO A 195 -7.85 9.93 22.66
CA PRO A 195 -7.96 9.83 24.11
C PRO A 195 -6.95 10.69 24.91
N ILE A 196 -5.86 11.15 24.28
CA ILE A 196 -4.83 12.00 24.91
C ILE A 196 -4.80 13.43 24.39
N GLY A 197 -5.83 13.85 23.65
CA GLY A 197 -5.99 15.18 23.06
C GLY A 197 -5.91 15.18 21.54
N LEU A 198 -5.99 16.37 20.95
CA LEU A 198 -5.94 16.57 19.51
C LEU A 198 -4.51 16.33 18.97
N ILE A 199 -4.36 15.42 18.01
CA ILE A 199 -3.07 15.07 17.38
C ILE A 199 -3.21 15.09 15.87
N ASN A 200 -2.23 15.64 15.16
CA ASN A 200 -2.25 15.57 13.70
C ASN A 200 -1.72 14.21 13.23
N ALA A 201 -2.56 13.44 12.55
CA ALA A 201 -2.21 12.16 11.94
C ALA A 201 -1.57 12.39 10.56
N TYR A 202 -0.33 11.91 10.39
CA TYR A 202 0.42 11.96 9.13
C TYR A 202 1.72 11.17 9.23
N ASP A 203 2.06 10.39 8.20
CA ASP A 203 3.42 9.88 8.01
C ASP A 203 4.00 10.39 6.69
N ALA A 204 4.91 11.37 6.77
CA ALA A 204 5.65 11.93 5.65
C ALA A 204 6.47 10.87 4.89
N ASN A 205 6.80 9.74 5.52
CA ASN A 205 7.57 8.65 4.92
C ASN A 205 6.72 7.48 4.44
N ALA A 206 5.39 7.61 4.44
CA ALA A 206 4.51 6.57 3.92
C ALA A 206 4.86 6.27 2.45
N LEU A 207 5.08 4.98 2.15
CA LEU A 207 5.40 4.55 0.80
C LEU A 207 4.12 4.53 -0.06
N GLY A 208 4.11 5.29 -1.16
CA GLY A 208 2.97 5.43 -2.06
C GLY A 208 2.57 4.19 -2.88
N ILE A 209 3.11 3.01 -2.57
CA ILE A 209 2.92 1.76 -3.33
C ILE A 209 2.16 0.68 -2.56
N ASP A 210 1.85 0.91 -1.27
CA ASP A 210 1.17 -0.07 -0.41
C ASP A 210 0.16 0.62 0.49
N ALA A 211 -1.13 0.42 0.22
CA ALA A 211 -2.24 0.95 1.01
C ALA A 211 -2.62 0.04 2.19
N ASP A 212 -1.91 -1.07 2.44
CA ASP A 212 -2.17 -1.94 3.60
C ASP A 212 -1.48 -1.44 4.89
N LYS A 213 -0.62 -0.42 4.80
CA LYS A 213 0.13 0.17 5.92
C LYS A 213 0.00 1.69 5.91
N ASN A 214 -1.01 2.19 6.60
CA ASN A 214 -1.25 3.63 6.67
C ASN A 214 -1.08 4.20 8.09
N SER A 215 -0.97 5.51 8.15
CA SER A 215 -0.71 6.27 9.36
C SER A 215 -1.93 6.55 10.23
N LEU A 216 -3.16 6.28 9.79
CA LEU A 216 -4.37 6.42 10.61
C LEU A 216 -5.21 5.15 10.51
N SER A 217 -5.45 4.49 11.65
CA SER A 217 -6.14 3.20 11.70
C SER A 217 -7.26 3.17 12.72
N PHE A 218 -8.27 2.37 12.40
CA PHE A 218 -9.49 2.17 13.18
C PHE A 218 -9.70 0.68 13.46
N GLY A 219 -10.49 0.38 14.48
CA GLY A 219 -11.08 -0.93 14.69
C GLY A 219 -12.37 -1.07 13.89
N ILE A 220 -12.88 -2.30 13.79
CA ILE A 220 -14.12 -2.64 13.09
C ILE A 220 -15.34 -1.82 13.57
N ASN A 221 -15.32 -1.33 14.81
CA ASN A 221 -16.35 -0.47 15.38
C ASN A 221 -16.13 1.03 15.13
N GLY A 222 -15.17 1.39 14.27
CA GLY A 222 -14.78 2.76 13.95
C GLY A 222 -13.92 3.45 15.01
N ARG A 223 -13.55 2.77 16.11
CA ARG A 223 -12.71 3.38 17.14
C ARG A 223 -11.27 3.55 16.64
N LEU A 224 -10.66 4.69 16.91
CA LEU A 224 -9.24 4.92 16.67
C LEU A 224 -8.37 3.88 17.40
N THR A 225 -7.55 3.14 16.65
CA THR A 225 -6.65 2.10 17.20
C THR A 225 -5.19 2.52 17.14
N SER A 226 -4.79 3.24 16.09
CA SER A 226 -3.44 3.79 15.99
C SER A 226 -3.36 5.01 15.11
N LEU A 227 -2.37 5.86 15.36
CA LEU A 227 -1.93 6.85 14.39
C LEU A 227 -0.42 7.07 14.41
N ALA A 228 0.13 7.62 13.32
CA ALA A 228 1.49 8.15 13.26
C ALA A 228 1.47 9.68 13.21
N THR A 229 2.45 10.33 13.85
CA THR A 229 2.51 11.78 13.95
C THR A 229 3.94 12.31 14.02
N PHE A 230 4.12 13.58 13.63
CA PHE A 230 5.33 14.36 13.89
C PHE A 230 5.17 15.37 15.04
N ASP A 231 4.00 15.40 15.68
CA ASP A 231 3.76 16.26 16.85
C ASP A 231 4.71 15.90 18.00
N ILE A 232 4.94 16.88 18.88
CA ILE A 232 5.69 16.69 20.11
C ILE A 232 4.70 16.38 21.24
N ILE A 233 4.97 15.30 21.97
CA ILE A 233 4.11 14.78 23.03
C ILE A 233 4.84 14.92 24.37
N MET A 234 4.28 15.72 25.27
CA MET A 234 4.73 15.79 26.65
C MET A 234 3.81 14.96 27.53
N ALA A 235 4.34 13.90 28.12
CA ALA A 235 3.61 13.04 29.05
C ALA A 235 4.10 13.26 30.48
N ARG A 236 3.19 13.40 31.44
CA ARG A 236 3.48 13.48 32.88
C ARG A 236 2.67 12.44 33.63
N LYS A 237 3.33 11.54 34.34
CA LYS A 237 2.69 10.53 35.20
C LYS A 237 2.29 11.14 36.55
N SER A 238 1.36 10.47 37.24
CA SER A 238 0.92 10.81 38.59
C SER A 238 2.05 10.93 39.63
N ASN A 239 3.11 10.11 39.50
CA ASN A 239 4.30 10.17 40.34
C ASN A 239 5.20 11.41 40.08
N GLY A 240 4.80 12.29 39.16
CA GLY A 240 5.54 13.50 38.79
C GLY A 240 6.56 13.32 37.67
N GLU A 241 6.86 12.08 37.25
CA GLU A 241 7.78 11.79 36.15
C GLU A 241 7.27 12.44 34.86
N LYS A 242 8.15 13.21 34.20
CA LYS A 242 7.84 13.95 32.98
C LYS A 242 8.74 13.46 31.84
N LYS A 243 8.16 13.19 30.68
CA LYS A 243 8.87 12.84 29.45
C LYS A 243 8.40 13.72 28.31
N VAL A 244 9.35 14.22 27.52
CA VAL A 244 9.08 14.89 26.24
C VAL A 244 9.47 13.92 25.13
N ILE A 245 8.54 13.64 24.24
CA ILE A 245 8.68 12.68 23.14
C ILE A 245 8.51 13.47 21.85
N PHE A 246 9.45 13.31 20.94
CA PHE A 246 9.50 14.04 19.68
C PHE A 246 10.08 13.13 18.59
N PRO A 247 9.71 13.34 17.32
CA PRO A 247 10.22 12.56 16.20
C PRO A 247 11.74 12.52 16.18
N LYS A 248 12.31 11.34 15.93
CA LYS A 248 13.76 11.15 15.91
C LYS A 248 14.29 11.16 14.49
N LEU A 249 15.60 11.36 14.36
CA LEU A 249 16.31 11.17 13.09
C LEU A 249 16.96 9.80 13.09
N LYS A 250 16.89 9.10 11.96
CA LYS A 250 17.67 7.90 11.65
C LYS A 250 18.48 8.14 10.38
N PRO A 251 19.60 7.45 10.14
CA PRO A 251 20.26 7.49 8.84
C PRO A 251 19.26 7.11 7.73
N GLY A 252 19.22 7.93 6.68
CA GLY A 252 18.35 7.70 5.53
C GLY A 252 18.99 6.80 4.47
N LEU A 253 18.18 6.34 3.53
CA LEU A 253 18.67 5.63 2.34
C LEU A 253 19.04 6.59 1.21
N MET A 254 18.29 7.69 1.09
CA MET A 254 18.50 8.72 0.06
C MET A 254 19.00 10.04 0.63
N GLU A 255 18.53 10.43 1.82
CA GLU A 255 19.03 11.59 2.57
C GLU A 255 20.00 11.14 3.67
N GLU A 256 20.85 12.05 4.17
CA GLU A 256 21.77 11.73 5.27
C GLU A 256 21.01 11.28 6.53
N TYR A 257 19.87 11.93 6.82
CA TYR A 257 18.97 11.56 7.91
C TYR A 257 17.51 11.71 7.51
N GLU A 258 16.70 10.73 7.88
CA GLU A 258 15.25 10.73 7.73
C GLU A 258 14.58 10.86 9.10
N ARG A 259 13.46 11.58 9.17
CA ARG A 259 12.66 11.66 10.40
C ARG A 259 11.78 10.43 10.54
N VAL A 260 11.71 9.88 11.74
CA VAL A 260 10.82 8.77 12.08
C VAL A 260 9.60 9.33 12.82
N PRO A 261 8.37 9.09 12.32
CA PRO A 261 7.17 9.53 13.01
C PRO A 261 7.02 8.77 14.34
N ILE A 262 6.38 9.40 15.31
CA ILE A 262 5.94 8.74 16.53
C ILE A 262 4.70 7.91 16.18
N LYS A 263 4.69 6.64 16.57
CA LYS A 263 3.51 5.78 16.46
C LYS A 263 2.80 5.69 17.80
N LEU A 264 1.48 5.90 17.76
CA LEU A 264 0.59 5.79 18.91
C LEU A 264 -0.34 4.60 18.69
N LEU A 265 -0.47 3.74 19.69
CA LEU A 265 -1.48 2.68 19.72
C LEU A 265 -2.39 2.91 20.93
N PHE A 266 -3.70 2.89 20.71
CA PHE A 266 -4.71 3.22 21.70
C PHE A 266 -5.46 1.97 22.16
N GLY A 267 -5.47 1.75 23.49
CA GLY A 267 -6.35 0.82 24.18
C GLY A 267 -7.45 1.56 24.95
N ASP A 268 -8.15 0.88 25.86
CA ASP A 268 -9.26 1.45 26.65
C ASP A 268 -8.81 2.56 27.60
N ASP A 269 -7.79 2.28 28.40
CA ASP A 269 -7.17 3.25 29.30
C ASP A 269 -5.65 3.30 29.10
N THR A 270 -5.18 2.92 27.91
CA THR A 270 -3.75 2.86 27.62
C THR A 270 -3.42 3.55 26.31
N VAL A 271 -2.25 4.19 26.29
CA VAL A 271 -1.59 4.58 25.05
C VAL A 271 -0.16 4.05 25.05
N THR A 272 0.19 3.36 23.98
CA THR A 272 1.57 2.97 23.68
C THR A 272 2.16 4.01 22.76
N ILE A 273 3.29 4.59 23.15
CA ILE A 273 4.04 5.58 22.37
C ILE A 273 5.37 4.96 21.95
N ASP A 274 5.56 4.79 20.64
CA ASP A 274 6.80 4.34 20.02
C ASP A 274 7.44 5.51 19.26
N ASP A 275 8.61 5.97 19.71
CA ASP A 275 9.39 7.04 19.08
C ASP A 275 10.45 6.52 18.09
N GLY A 276 10.38 5.23 17.72
CA GLY A 276 11.32 4.55 16.83
C GLY A 276 12.59 4.05 17.54
N MET A 277 12.80 4.40 18.80
CA MET A 277 13.90 3.89 19.63
C MET A 277 13.40 3.16 20.87
N LYS A 278 12.31 3.65 21.47
CA LYS A 278 11.75 3.12 22.70
C LYS A 278 10.23 3.14 22.65
N VAL A 279 9.66 1.97 22.92
CA VAL A 279 8.24 1.82 23.20
C VAL A 279 7.97 2.11 24.68
N THR A 280 7.03 3.00 24.97
CA THR A 280 6.62 3.33 26.34
C THR A 280 5.10 3.28 26.45
N ASN A 281 4.60 2.56 27.47
CA ASN A 281 3.17 2.48 27.76
C ASN A 281 2.79 3.48 28.86
N TYR A 282 1.64 4.13 28.68
CA TYR A 282 1.04 5.02 29.67
C TYR A 282 -0.39 4.58 29.94
N ARG A 283 -0.80 4.62 31.21
CA ARG A 283 -2.22 4.66 31.57
C ARG A 283 -2.73 6.08 31.38
N ILE A 284 -3.83 6.23 30.63
CA ILE A 284 -4.38 7.54 30.27
C ILE A 284 -4.94 8.22 31.50
N SER A 285 -5.72 7.50 32.31
CA SER A 285 -6.31 7.97 33.57
C SER A 285 -5.29 8.44 34.61
N GLU A 286 -4.05 7.93 34.56
CA GLU A 286 -2.98 8.24 35.52
C GLU A 286 -1.92 9.21 34.94
N SER A 287 -2.17 9.76 33.74
CA SER A 287 -1.22 10.61 33.02
C SER A 287 -1.87 11.89 32.51
N MET A 288 -1.08 12.95 32.39
CA MET A 288 -1.45 14.16 31.67
C MET A 288 -0.62 14.30 30.42
N PHE A 289 -1.28 14.64 29.31
CA PHE A 289 -0.63 14.85 28.02
C PHE A 289 -0.78 16.29 27.57
N LYS A 290 0.27 16.82 26.94
CA LYS A 290 0.22 18.07 26.19
C LYS A 290 0.82 17.81 24.82
N ILE A 291 0.04 18.10 23.79
CA ILE A 291 0.43 17.98 22.40
C ILE A 291 0.81 19.36 21.89
N THR A 292 1.93 19.45 21.17
CA THR A 292 2.34 20.66 20.47
C THR A 292 2.71 20.32 19.04
N GLY A 293 2.34 21.20 18.11
CA GLY A 293 2.55 21.02 16.68
C GLY A 293 3.98 20.58 16.32
N GLY A 294 4.07 19.63 15.40
CA GLY A 294 5.30 19.12 14.81
C GLY A 294 5.75 19.82 13.54
N ASP A 295 6.90 19.39 13.01
CA ASP A 295 7.36 19.75 11.67
C ASP A 295 7.10 18.59 10.70
N TYR A 296 6.15 18.83 9.79
CA TYR A 296 5.60 17.86 8.84
C TYR A 296 6.20 17.96 7.43
N LYS A 297 7.32 18.67 7.27
CA LYS A 297 8.02 18.75 5.98
C LYS A 297 8.41 17.35 5.50
N GLU A 298 8.04 17.07 4.25
CA GLU A 298 8.50 15.87 3.55
C GLU A 298 9.98 16.00 3.22
N ALA A 299 10.67 14.86 3.21
CA ALA A 299 12.01 14.74 2.65
C ALA A 299 11.98 15.23 1.20
N THR A 300 12.96 16.03 0.80
CA THR A 300 12.98 16.57 -0.57
C THR A 300 13.56 15.49 -1.45
N THR A 301 12.71 14.72 -2.14
CA THR A 301 13.21 13.74 -3.12
C THR A 301 13.98 14.49 -4.20
N CYS A 302 15.25 14.09 -4.40
CA CYS A 302 16.11 14.64 -5.43
C CYS A 302 15.69 14.08 -6.81
N GLY A 303 14.46 14.39 -7.25
CA GLY A 303 13.92 14.04 -8.56
C GLY A 303 14.03 15.16 -9.58
N ASP A 304 14.52 16.34 -9.16
CA ASP A 304 14.46 17.55 -9.97
C ASP A 304 15.85 18.22 -10.06
N CYS A 305 16.80 17.52 -10.71
CA CYS A 305 18.13 18.05 -11.03
C CYS A 305 18.08 19.35 -11.87
N SER A 306 16.91 19.75 -12.36
CA SER A 306 16.66 21.02 -13.05
C SER A 306 16.78 22.25 -12.12
N LYS A 307 16.76 22.07 -10.79
CA LYS A 307 16.80 23.16 -9.79
C LYS A 307 18.14 23.31 -9.07
N CYS A 308 19.14 22.48 -9.38
CA CYS A 308 20.49 22.63 -8.85
C CYS A 308 21.23 23.81 -9.51
N LYS A 309 21.11 25.01 -8.92
CA LYS A 309 21.98 26.17 -9.22
C LYS A 309 23.39 25.96 -8.64
N GLY A 310 24.08 24.90 -9.05
CA GLY A 310 25.35 24.52 -8.42
C GLY A 310 26.31 23.66 -9.23
N CYS A 311 26.07 23.41 -10.52
CA CYS A 311 27.09 22.81 -11.39
C CYS A 311 27.64 23.87 -12.36
N MET A 312 28.68 24.55 -11.92
CA MET A 312 29.76 25.05 -12.78
C MET A 312 31.02 24.26 -12.44
#